data_AF-A0A941SDI1-F1
#
_entry.id   AF-A0A941SDI1-F1
#
_cell.length_a   1.000
_cell.length_b   1.000
_cell.length_c   1.000
_cell.angle_alpha   90.00
_cell.angle_beta   90.00
_cell.angle_gamma   90.00
#
_symmetry.space_group_name_H-M   'P 1'
#
loop_
_entity.id
_entity.type
_entity.pdbx_description
1 polymer ?
#
loop_
_entity_poly.entity_id
_entity_poly.type
_entity_poly.pdbx_seq_one_letter_code
_entity_poly.pdbx_strand_id
1 'polypeptide(L)'
;MRTLTSLEINTVSGAKASIQKITPTEIEILVTNSSQFVAAGTYGGHRLNVILYANDVCDLYNKSLGYDLSKPFFHNGHLVNAIPVQGGYIYQFLFDEG
;
A
#
# COMPACT_ATOMS: atom_id res chain seq x y z
N MET A 1 4.82 17.95 -5.01
CA MET A 1 4.38 16.76 -5.75
C MET A 1 5.63 16.19 -6.43
N ARG A 2 6.15 15.04 -6.00
CA ARG A 2 7.40 14.49 -6.56
C ARG A 2 7.06 13.68 -7.82
N THR A 3 7.66 14.04 -8.94
CA THR A 3 7.56 13.27 -10.19
C THR A 3 8.60 12.15 -10.15
N LEU A 4 8.13 10.90 -10.25
CA LEU A 4 9.02 9.74 -10.34
C LEU A 4 9.74 9.74 -11.70
N THR A 5 10.97 9.26 -11.70
CA THR A 5 11.84 9.19 -12.88
C THR A 5 11.49 8.00 -13.77
N SER A 6 11.82 8.10 -15.07
CA SER A 6 11.57 7.03 -16.06
C SER A 6 12.25 5.70 -15.74
N LEU A 7 13.29 5.70 -14.89
CA LEU A 7 13.97 4.49 -14.40
C LEU A 7 13.19 3.81 -13.26
N GLU A 8 12.59 4.60 -12.35
CA GLU A 8 11.66 4.12 -11.33
C GLU A 8 10.41 3.52 -11.98
N ILE A 9 9.93 4.11 -13.09
CA ILE A 9 8.80 3.60 -13.88
C ILE A 9 9.14 2.27 -14.58
N ASN A 10 10.35 2.11 -15.13
CA ASN A 10 10.73 0.91 -15.88
C ASN A 10 11.08 -0.32 -15.02
N THR A 11 11.42 -0.12 -13.75
CA THR A 11 11.66 -1.23 -12.80
C THR A 11 10.34 -1.89 -12.32
N VAL A 12 9.18 -1.38 -12.76
CA VAL A 12 7.83 -1.87 -12.43
C VAL A 12 7.34 -2.96 -13.41
N SER A 13 8.15 -3.34 -14.39
CA SER A 13 7.83 -4.42 -15.34
C SER A 13 8.32 -5.79 -14.84
N GLY A 14 7.64 -6.32 -13.82
CA GLY A 14 7.86 -7.70 -13.40
C GLY A 14 7.43 -7.99 -11.97
N ALA A 15 6.12 -8.12 -11.74
CA ALA A 15 5.49 -8.79 -10.60
C ALA A 15 5.88 -8.37 -9.17
N LYS A 16 6.72 -7.34 -8.98
CA LYS A 16 7.23 -6.98 -7.65
C LYS A 16 6.55 -5.69 -7.20
N ALA A 17 5.66 -5.81 -6.21
CA ALA A 17 5.32 -4.67 -5.38
C ALA A 17 6.62 -4.06 -4.83
N SER A 18 6.72 -2.74 -4.84
CA SER A 18 7.93 -2.04 -4.42
C SER A 18 7.63 -1.22 -3.18
N ILE A 19 8.37 -1.47 -2.10
CA ILE A 19 8.39 -0.59 -0.93
C ILE A 19 9.18 0.66 -1.35
N GLN A 20 8.48 1.79 -1.50
CA GLN A 20 9.05 3.06 -1.93
C GLN A 20 9.74 3.78 -0.78
N LYS A 21 9.19 3.63 0.43
CA LYS A 21 9.68 4.28 1.64
C LYS A 21 9.30 3.46 2.85
N ILE A 22 10.22 3.32 3.80
CA ILE A 22 9.93 2.82 5.15
C ILE A 22 10.67 3.71 6.14
N THR A 23 9.93 4.27 7.09
CA THR A 23 10.46 5.05 8.21
C THR A 23 9.86 4.51 9.51
N PRO A 24 10.29 5.01 10.67
CA PRO A 24 9.64 4.70 11.94
C PRO A 24 8.17 5.13 12.01
N THR A 25 7.70 6.01 11.11
CA THR A 25 6.36 6.61 11.17
C THR A 25 5.47 6.26 9.98
N GLU A 26 6.02 5.70 8.90
CA GLU A 26 5.21 5.33 7.73
C GLU A 26 5.87 4.28 6.85
N ILE A 27 5.04 3.65 6.01
CA ILE A 27 5.49 2.83 4.88
C ILE A 27 4.68 3.18 3.62
N GLU A 28 5.37 3.34 2.49
CA GLU A 28 4.78 3.56 1.17
C GLU A 28 5.01 2.34 0.29
N ILE A 29 3.94 1.78 -0.25
CA ILE A 29 3.96 0.55 -1.06
C ILE A 29 3.29 0.82 -2.40
N LEU A 30 4.02 0.65 -3.49
CA LEU A 30 3.47 0.70 -4.84
C LEU A 30 2.89 -0.67 -5.22
N VAL A 31 1.61 -0.69 -5.58
CA VAL A 31 0.91 -1.85 -6.12
C VAL A 31 0.26 -1.47 -7.45
N THR A 32 0.49 -2.29 -8.46
CA THR A 32 -0.04 -2.13 -9.83
C THR A 32 -0.91 -3.30 -10.22
N ASN A 33 -1.65 -3.19 -11.33
CA ASN A 33 -2.55 -4.25 -11.82
C ASN A 33 -1.87 -5.63 -12.02
N SER A 34 -0.54 -5.69 -12.08
CA SER A 34 0.26 -6.90 -12.24
C SER A 34 0.96 -7.38 -10.95
N SER A 35 0.72 -6.72 -9.81
CA SER A 35 1.36 -7.04 -8.54
C SER A 35 0.36 -7.08 -7.39
N GLN A 36 0.75 -7.78 -6.34
CA GLN A 36 0.11 -7.73 -5.03
C GLN A 36 1.19 -7.56 -3.97
N PHE A 37 0.86 -6.95 -2.83
CA PHE A 37 1.73 -6.89 -1.67
C PHE A 37 1.06 -7.55 -0.47
N VAL A 38 1.75 -8.51 0.16
CA VAL A 38 1.26 -9.17 1.37
C VAL A 38 2.00 -8.58 2.56
N ALA A 39 1.27 -7.85 3.41
CA ALA A 39 1.78 -7.28 4.64
C ALA A 39 1.28 -8.13 5.82
N ALA A 40 2.09 -9.08 6.29
CA ALA A 40 1.77 -9.90 7.46
C ALA A 40 2.74 -9.59 8.60
N GLY A 41 2.24 -9.07 9.72
CA GLY A 41 3.06 -8.71 10.87
C GLY A 41 2.64 -7.43 11.58
N THR A 42 3.50 -6.98 12.48
CA THR A 42 3.36 -5.75 13.25
C THR A 42 4.24 -4.66 12.66
N TYR A 43 3.66 -3.51 12.39
CA TYR A 43 4.33 -2.29 11.92
C TYR A 43 3.92 -1.18 12.86
N GLY A 44 4.87 -0.36 13.35
CA GLY A 44 4.58 0.74 14.28
C GLY A 44 3.62 0.34 15.41
N GLY A 45 3.98 -0.68 16.20
CA GLY A 45 3.16 -1.15 17.33
C GLY A 45 1.87 -1.93 17.00
N HIS A 46 1.33 -1.82 15.79
CA HIS A 46 0.02 -2.37 15.43
C HIS A 46 0.10 -3.44 14.32
N ARG A 47 -0.84 -4.39 14.32
CA ARG A 47 -0.91 -5.41 13.26
C ARG A 47 -1.35 -4.74 11.96
N LEU A 48 -0.76 -5.14 10.84
CA LEU A 48 -1.23 -4.71 9.52
C LEU A 48 -2.08 -5.82 8.89
N ASN A 49 -1.50 -6.97 8.53
CA ASN A 49 -2.22 -8.17 8.07
C ASN A 49 -3.21 -7.92 6.91
N VAL A 50 -2.69 -7.47 5.77
CA VAL A 50 -3.47 -7.22 4.55
C VAL A 50 -2.78 -7.75 3.30
N ILE A 51 -3.58 -7.96 2.26
CA ILE A 51 -3.12 -8.11 0.89
C ILE A 51 -3.57 -6.87 0.12
N LEU A 52 -2.63 -6.17 -0.50
CA LEU A 52 -2.89 -4.98 -1.30
C LEU A 52 -2.90 -5.36 -2.77
N TYR A 53 -4.00 -5.02 -3.43
CA TYR A 53 -4.17 -5.10 -4.88
C TYR A 53 -4.25 -3.69 -5.48
N ALA A 54 -4.20 -3.62 -6.80
CA ALA A 54 -4.28 -2.36 -7.52
C ALA A 54 -5.60 -1.62 -7.34
N ASN A 55 -6.70 -2.28 -6.95
CA ASN A 55 -8.00 -1.63 -6.78
C ASN A 55 -8.78 -2.19 -5.58
N ASP A 56 -8.09 -2.91 -4.69
CA ASP A 56 -8.73 -3.56 -3.55
C ASP A 56 -7.71 -3.77 -2.42
N VAL A 57 -8.22 -3.88 -1.22
CA VAL A 57 -7.47 -4.26 -0.02
C VAL A 57 -8.21 -5.42 0.60
N CYS A 58 -7.52 -6.55 0.71
CA CYS A 58 -8.06 -7.79 1.25
C CYS A 58 -7.43 -8.15 2.59
N ASP A 59 -8.10 -8.99 3.36
CA ASP A 59 -7.46 -9.72 4.46
C ASP A 59 -6.49 -10.81 3.94
N LEU A 60 -5.82 -11.50 4.87
CA LEU A 60 -4.89 -12.60 4.55
C LEU A 60 -5.58 -13.86 3.98
N TYR A 61 -6.91 -13.94 3.99
CA TYR A 61 -7.70 -14.99 3.35
C TYR A 61 -8.25 -14.55 1.98
N ASN A 62 -7.75 -13.43 1.45
CA ASN A 62 -8.14 -12.85 0.17
C ASN A 62 -9.61 -12.38 0.11
N LYS A 63 -10.21 -12.06 1.27
CA LYS A 63 -11.54 -11.45 1.31
C LYS A 63 -11.38 -9.93 1.25
N SER A 64 -12.04 -9.30 0.28
CA SER A 64 -12.09 -7.84 0.16
C SER A 64 -12.63 -7.21 1.45
N LEU A 65 -11.96 -6.16 1.89
CA LEU A 65 -12.35 -5.36 3.05
C LEU A 65 -13.29 -4.21 2.67
N GLY A 66 -13.47 -3.94 1.36
CA GLY A 66 -14.46 -2.99 0.86
C GLY A 66 -14.15 -1.52 1.15
N TYR A 67 -12.88 -1.16 1.31
CA TYR A 67 -12.48 0.23 1.54
C TYR A 67 -12.70 1.10 0.29
N ASP A 68 -13.18 2.33 0.50
CA ASP A 68 -13.24 3.36 -0.54
C ASP A 68 -11.84 3.98 -0.72
N LEU A 69 -11.10 3.49 -1.73
CA LEU A 69 -9.74 3.95 -2.03
C LEU A 69 -9.66 5.40 -2.51
N SER A 70 -10.79 6.09 -2.73
CA SER A 70 -10.79 7.52 -3.05
C SER A 70 -10.60 8.41 -1.81
N LYS A 71 -10.65 7.82 -0.61
CA LYS A 71 -10.54 8.53 0.66
C LYS A 71 -9.56 7.82 1.60
N PRO A 72 -8.98 8.55 2.57
CA PRO A 72 -8.27 7.93 3.67
C PRO A 72 -9.16 6.96 4.45
N PHE A 73 -8.60 5.84 4.89
CA PHE A 73 -9.30 4.85 5.72
C PHE A 73 -8.40 4.32 6.83
N PHE A 74 -9.01 3.80 7.90
CA PHE A 74 -8.28 3.17 9.00
C PHE A 74 -8.28 1.66 8.85
N HIS A 75 -7.11 1.06 9.07
CA HIS A 75 -6.94 -0.39 9.09
C HIS A 75 -6.04 -0.82 10.25
N ASN A 76 -6.61 -1.57 11.20
CA ASN A 76 -5.89 -2.15 12.35
C ASN A 76 -4.98 -1.18 13.13
N GLY A 77 -5.36 0.09 13.26
CA GLY A 77 -4.58 1.11 13.97
C GLY A 77 -3.69 1.99 13.07
N HIS A 78 -3.71 1.73 11.76
CA HIS A 78 -3.00 2.54 10.77
C HIS A 78 -3.96 3.45 10.03
N LEU A 79 -3.60 4.72 9.85
CA LEU A 79 -4.24 5.57 8.85
C LEU A 79 -3.63 5.27 7.49
N VAL A 80 -4.47 4.98 6.51
CA VAL A 80 -4.05 4.56 5.17
C VAL A 80 -4.54 5.55 4.14
N ASN A 81 -3.61 6.08 3.35
CA ASN A 81 -3.89 6.89 2.17
C ASN A 81 -3.55 6.10 0.91
N ALA A 82 -4.54 5.92 0.03
CA ALA A 82 -4.32 5.33 -1.28
C ALA A 82 -4.19 6.45 -2.32
N ILE A 83 -2.99 6.62 -2.88
CA ILE A 83 -2.70 7.64 -3.89
C ILE A 83 -2.75 6.99 -5.27
N PRO A 84 -3.70 7.36 -6.15
CA PRO A 84 -3.80 6.76 -7.47
C PRO A 84 -2.59 7.09 -8.34
N VAL A 85 -2.12 6.10 -9.08
CA VAL A 85 -1.08 6.24 -10.11
C VAL A 85 -1.55 5.53 -11.38
N GLN A 86 -0.81 5.70 -12.49
CA GLN A 86 -1.17 5.01 -13.73
C GLN A 86 -1.10 3.49 -13.53
N GLY A 87 -2.28 2.84 -13.50
CA GLY A 87 -2.41 1.39 -13.39
C GLY A 87 -2.28 0.81 -11.97
N GLY A 88 -2.50 1.62 -10.91
CA GLY A 88 -2.47 1.13 -9.53
C GLY A 88 -2.55 2.24 -8.48
N TYR A 89 -2.04 1.94 -7.28
CA TYR A 89 -1.98 2.87 -6.14
C TYR A 89 -0.64 2.79 -5.42
N ILE A 90 -0.26 3.90 -4.82
CA ILE A 90 0.70 3.92 -3.71
C ILE A 90 -0.11 3.92 -2.42
N TYR A 91 0.01 2.87 -1.64
CA TYR A 91 -0.57 2.79 -0.30
C TYR A 91 0.44 3.35 0.71
N GLN A 92 0.08 4.46 1.36
CA GLN A 92 0.82 5.06 2.46
C GLN A 92 0.14 4.67 3.77
N PHE A 93 0.80 3.83 4.56
CA PHE A 93 0.38 3.52 5.93
C PHE A 93 1.14 4.44 6.88
N LEU A 94 0.40 5.21 7.67
CA LEU A 94 0.93 6.04 8.74
C LEU A 94 0.79 5.26 10.06
N PHE A 95 1.91 5.13 10.76
CA PHE A 95 2.02 4.40 12.03
C PHE A 95 1.68 5.31 13.21
N ASP A 96 1.15 4.70 14.28
CA ASP A 96 0.89 5.37 15.58
C ASP A 96 -0.04 6.60 15.52
N GLU A 97 -0.91 6.70 14.49
CA GLU A 97 -1.91 7.77 14.35
C GLU A 97 -3.27 7.44 15.02
N GLY A 98 -3.29 6.49 15.96
CA GLY A 98 -4.52 6.02 16.65
C GLY A 98 -4.31 5.53 18.07
#